data_AF-A0AAE1GES3-F1
#
_entry.id   AF-A0AAE1GES3-F1
#
_cell.length_a   1.000
_cell.length_b   1.000
_cell.length_c   1.000
_cell.angle_alpha   90.00
_cell.angle_beta   90.00
_cell.angle_gamma   90.00
#
_symmetry.space_group_name_H-M   'P 1'
#
loop_
_entity.id
_entity.type
_entity.pdbx_description
1 polymer ?
#
loop_
_entity_poly.entity_id
_entity_poly.type
_entity_poly.pdbx_seq_one_letter_code
_entity_poly.pdbx_strand_id
1 'polypeptide(L)'
;MAQSLLEEFYDLLGHNTVELRIQAGQGVALLYQLVRQHDNEFSWQQEECLCQLLQELTTDSHKYRAKRDRKEQRAWFRDVVHTLQNDDDENHMKCIEKVTVGPEHDREKVLLDTWCLKTQYKALCNVLGEGLNTHLTYNVGVRDVFSLGPPPDPQDHTHSPALSRSQKKINKLKESTVSKARHRTRKKNRDNKATDKTYQD
;
A
#
# COMPACT_ATOMS: atom_id res chain seq x y z
N MET A 1 -5.43 -13.30 23.45
CA MET A 1 -5.05 -13.73 22.09
C MET A 1 -4.29 -12.64 21.35
N ALA A 2 -4.86 -11.44 21.14
CA ALA A 2 -4.12 -10.35 20.48
C ALA A 2 -2.83 -9.96 21.23
N GLN A 3 -2.94 -9.79 22.54
CA GLN A 3 -1.83 -9.52 23.47
C GLN A 3 -0.63 -10.47 23.32
N SER A 4 -0.88 -11.79 23.37
CA SER A 4 0.18 -12.80 23.24
C SER A 4 0.79 -12.84 21.84
N LEU A 5 0.00 -12.59 20.78
CA LEU A 5 0.52 -12.51 19.42
C LEU A 5 1.39 -11.26 19.22
N LEU A 6 1.07 -10.15 19.88
CA LEU A 6 1.91 -8.96 19.86
C LEU A 6 3.26 -9.18 20.54
N GLU A 7 3.29 -9.92 21.66
CA GLU A 7 4.54 -10.32 22.30
C GLU A 7 5.42 -11.13 21.33
N GLU A 8 4.85 -12.16 20.67
CA GLU A 8 5.57 -12.96 19.68
C GLU A 8 6.09 -12.11 18.49
N PHE A 9 5.25 -11.23 17.93
CA PHE A 9 5.69 -10.37 16.83
C PHE A 9 6.74 -9.36 17.27
N TYR A 10 6.65 -8.83 18.48
CA TYR A 10 7.62 -7.89 19.03
C TYR A 10 9.02 -8.50 19.08
N ASP A 11 9.13 -9.75 19.57
CA ASP A 11 10.41 -10.47 19.59
C ASP A 11 10.97 -10.68 18.17
N LEU A 12 10.10 -11.00 17.21
CA LEU A 12 10.49 -11.21 15.81
C LEU A 12 10.94 -9.92 15.10
N LEU A 13 10.51 -8.74 15.54
CA LEU A 13 10.99 -7.45 15.03
C LEU A 13 12.48 -7.24 15.31
N GLY A 14 13.03 -7.88 16.35
CA GLY A 14 14.46 -7.84 16.67
C GLY A 14 15.33 -8.83 15.87
N HIS A 15 14.71 -9.76 15.13
CA HIS A 15 15.43 -10.85 14.47
C HIS A 15 16.39 -10.35 13.39
N ASN A 16 17.50 -11.07 13.12
CA ASN A 16 18.53 -10.66 12.16
C ASN A 16 18.05 -10.61 10.70
N THR A 17 17.15 -11.51 10.32
CA THR A 17 16.59 -11.61 8.97
C THR A 17 15.59 -10.49 8.67
N VAL A 18 15.86 -9.72 7.61
CA VAL A 18 15.01 -8.59 7.17
C VAL A 18 13.58 -9.05 6.85
N GLU A 19 13.44 -10.17 6.14
CA GLU A 19 12.14 -10.72 5.77
C GLU A 19 11.28 -11.03 7.00
N LEU A 20 11.85 -11.66 8.04
CA LEU A 20 11.12 -11.99 9.25
C LEU A 20 10.64 -10.73 9.99
N ARG A 21 11.48 -9.69 10.06
CA ARG A 21 11.07 -8.39 10.60
C ARG A 21 9.91 -7.79 9.81
N ILE A 22 9.99 -7.84 8.48
CA ILE A 22 8.94 -7.31 7.60
C ILE A 22 7.61 -8.07 7.82
N GLN A 23 7.66 -9.40 7.94
CA GLN A 23 6.46 -10.21 8.20
C GLN A 23 5.89 -9.93 9.59
N ALA A 24 6.74 -9.82 10.62
CA ALA A 24 6.31 -9.46 11.97
C ALA A 24 5.65 -8.07 12.01
N GLY A 25 6.24 -7.07 11.35
CA GLY A 25 5.65 -5.73 11.24
C GLY A 25 4.31 -5.72 10.51
N GLN A 26 4.14 -6.54 9.47
CA GLN A 26 2.85 -6.73 8.80
C GLN A 26 1.83 -7.38 9.72
N GLY A 27 2.24 -8.39 10.48
CA GLY A 27 1.42 -9.06 11.49
C GLY A 27 0.93 -8.08 12.56
N VAL A 28 1.82 -7.23 13.08
CA VAL A 28 1.46 -6.14 14.02
C VAL A 28 0.42 -5.22 13.40
N ALA A 29 0.66 -4.69 12.19
CA ALA A 29 -0.27 -3.77 11.56
C ALA A 29 -1.65 -4.39 11.29
N LEU A 30 -1.67 -5.65 10.81
CA LEU A 30 -2.90 -6.41 10.59
C LEU A 30 -3.66 -6.64 11.90
N LEU A 31 -2.95 -7.03 12.96
CA LEU A 31 -3.56 -7.31 14.26
C LEU A 31 -4.15 -6.04 14.88
N TYR A 32 -3.41 -4.93 14.88
CA TYR A 32 -3.92 -3.63 15.32
C TYR A 32 -5.15 -3.21 14.51
N GLN A 33 -5.11 -3.35 13.18
CA GLN A 33 -6.27 -3.04 12.35
C GLN A 33 -7.49 -3.88 12.76
N LEU A 34 -7.34 -5.20 12.92
CA LEU A 34 -8.45 -6.10 13.24
C LEU A 34 -8.99 -5.86 14.65
N VAL A 35 -8.13 -5.65 15.63
CA VAL A 35 -8.56 -5.42 17.02
C VAL A 35 -9.22 -4.06 17.16
N ARG A 36 -8.63 -3.00 16.56
CA ARG A 36 -9.21 -1.66 16.57
C ARG A 36 -10.52 -1.56 15.78
N GLN A 37 -10.88 -2.52 14.92
CA GLN A 37 -12.24 -2.57 14.34
C GLN A 37 -13.33 -2.89 15.37
N HIS A 38 -12.97 -3.53 16.49
CA HIS A 38 -13.89 -3.93 17.55
C HIS A 38 -13.70 -3.10 18.83
N ASP A 39 -12.46 -2.69 19.10
CA ASP A 39 -12.06 -1.92 20.27
C ASP A 39 -11.10 -0.79 19.85
N ASN A 40 -11.66 0.39 19.54
CA ASN A 40 -10.87 1.54 19.07
C ASN A 40 -9.82 2.00 20.07
N GLU A 41 -10.00 1.73 21.37
CA GLU A 41 -9.09 2.14 22.44
C GLU A 41 -8.06 1.04 22.78
N PHE A 42 -8.00 -0.02 21.98
CA PHE A 42 -7.05 -1.11 22.20
C PHE A 42 -5.60 -0.58 22.20
N SER A 43 -4.94 -0.84 23.33
CA SER A 43 -3.54 -0.54 23.57
C SER A 43 -2.82 -1.78 24.12
N TRP A 44 -1.58 -1.96 23.69
CA TRP A 44 -0.70 -3.02 24.18
C TRP A 44 0.18 -2.50 25.33
N GLN A 45 0.49 -3.34 26.33
CA GLN A 45 1.23 -2.94 27.54
C GLN A 45 2.58 -2.29 27.22
N GLN A 46 3.19 -2.66 26.09
CA GLN A 46 4.48 -2.15 25.62
C GLN A 46 4.33 -1.38 24.29
N GLU A 47 3.17 -0.78 24.02
CA GLU A 47 2.91 -0.03 22.78
C GLU A 47 3.92 1.10 22.53
N GLU A 48 4.38 1.79 23.58
CA GLU A 48 5.43 2.81 23.45
C GLU A 48 6.75 2.20 22.94
N CYS A 49 7.18 1.08 23.52
CA CYS A 49 8.38 0.36 23.10
C CYS A 49 8.24 -0.20 21.68
N LEU A 50 7.05 -0.70 21.32
CA LEU A 50 6.73 -1.14 19.96
C LEU A 50 6.85 0.02 18.97
N CYS A 51 6.23 1.16 19.25
CA CYS A 51 6.27 2.34 18.40
C CYS A 51 7.71 2.83 18.19
N GLN A 52 8.52 2.88 19.24
CA GLN A 52 9.95 3.25 19.16
C GLN A 52 10.71 2.28 18.25
N LEU A 53 10.58 0.98 18.47
CA LEU A 53 11.24 -0.04 17.65
C LEU A 53 10.82 0.03 16.18
N LEU A 54 9.52 0.21 15.90
CA LEU A 54 9.02 0.36 14.53
C LEU A 54 9.61 1.62 13.87
N GLN A 55 9.71 2.75 14.59
CA GLN A 55 10.34 3.97 14.10
C GLN A 55 11.83 3.78 13.79
N GLU A 56 12.59 3.10 14.64
CA GLU A 56 13.99 2.77 14.39
C GLU A 56 14.16 1.96 13.10
N LEU A 57 13.27 0.98 12.87
CA LEU A 57 13.28 0.15 11.66
C LEU A 57 12.98 0.93 10.37
N THR A 58 12.31 2.10 10.45
CA THR A 58 12.10 3.02 9.31
C THR A 58 13.37 3.76 8.88
N THR A 59 14.34 3.93 9.79
CA THR A 59 15.58 4.71 9.56
C THR A 59 16.83 3.85 9.53
N ASP A 60 16.68 2.53 9.65
CA ASP A 60 17.77 1.55 9.68
C ASP A 60 18.85 1.78 8.62
N SER A 61 20.07 2.05 9.10
CA SER A 61 21.23 2.45 8.33
C SER A 61 22.39 1.44 8.37
N HIS A 62 22.18 0.25 8.96
CA HIS A 62 23.22 -0.75 9.13
C HIS A 62 23.88 -1.18 7.81
N LYS A 63 25.14 -0.79 7.60
CA LYS A 63 25.88 -0.98 6.33
C LYS A 63 26.10 -2.45 5.94
N TYR A 64 26.12 -3.35 6.91
CA TYR A 64 26.27 -4.80 6.67
C TYR A 64 25.05 -5.43 5.97
N ARG A 65 23.87 -4.78 6.01
CA ARG A 65 22.66 -5.25 5.29
C ARG A 65 22.76 -4.89 3.80
N ALA A 66 22.11 -5.64 2.91
CA ALA A 66 22.08 -5.26 1.50
C ALA A 66 21.31 -3.94 1.30
N LYS A 67 21.71 -3.14 0.31
CA LYS A 67 21.03 -1.86 -0.01
C LYS A 67 19.56 -2.07 -0.37
N ARG A 68 19.26 -3.14 -1.13
CA ARG A 68 17.89 -3.53 -1.51
C ARG A 68 17.04 -3.79 -0.27
N ASP A 69 17.52 -4.65 0.62
CA ASP A 69 16.77 -5.09 1.79
C ASP A 69 16.54 -3.92 2.76
N ARG A 70 17.51 -3.02 2.97
CA ARG A 70 17.27 -1.78 3.73
C ARG A 70 16.18 -0.92 3.11
N LYS A 71 16.19 -0.75 1.78
CA LYS A 71 15.18 0.07 1.10
C LYS A 71 13.78 -0.53 1.27
N GLU A 72 13.68 -1.84 1.13
CA GLU A 72 12.44 -2.59 1.28
C GLU A 72 11.92 -2.55 2.72
N GLN A 73 12.77 -2.84 3.70
CA GLN A 73 12.45 -2.75 5.12
C GLN A 73 11.89 -1.36 5.47
N ARG A 74 12.64 -0.29 5.15
CA ARG A 74 12.18 1.07 5.46
C ARG A 74 10.87 1.43 4.78
N ALA A 75 10.62 0.91 3.57
CA ALA A 75 9.34 1.13 2.89
C ALA A 75 8.19 0.47 3.66
N TRP A 76 8.35 -0.80 4.05
CA TRP A 76 7.36 -1.51 4.85
C TRP A 76 7.11 -0.85 6.20
N PHE A 77 8.16 -0.52 6.94
CA PHE A 77 7.99 0.03 8.28
C PHE A 77 7.42 1.44 8.28
N ARG A 78 7.63 2.24 7.21
CA ARG A 78 6.92 3.54 7.09
C ARG A 78 5.41 3.34 6.99
N ASP A 79 4.96 2.35 6.21
CA ASP A 79 3.53 2.02 6.10
C ASP A 79 2.97 1.50 7.43
N VAL A 80 3.72 0.64 8.13
CA VAL A 80 3.34 0.09 9.45
C VAL A 80 3.23 1.20 10.50
N VAL A 81 4.26 2.04 10.64
CA VAL A 81 4.25 3.16 11.60
C VAL A 81 3.09 4.12 11.32
N HIS A 82 2.80 4.41 10.04
CA HIS A 82 1.67 5.25 9.68
C HIS A 82 0.33 4.67 10.15
N THR A 83 0.20 3.33 10.17
CA THR A 83 -1.00 2.63 10.64
C THR A 83 -1.19 2.76 12.15
N LEU A 84 -0.10 2.78 12.94
CA LEU A 84 -0.18 2.79 14.41
C LEU A 84 -0.24 4.19 15.02
N GLN A 85 0.32 5.22 14.36
CA GLN A 85 0.55 6.52 14.98
C GLN A 85 -0.50 7.60 14.72
N ASN A 86 -1.36 7.43 13.71
CA ASN A 86 -2.31 8.48 13.35
C ASN A 86 -3.67 8.04 13.87
N ASP A 87 -4.01 8.46 15.09
CA ASP A 87 -5.32 8.22 15.72
C ASP A 87 -6.34 9.38 15.51
N ASP A 88 -5.97 10.43 14.75
CA ASP A 88 -6.81 11.64 14.57
C ASP A 88 -7.35 11.97 13.15
N ASP A 89 -6.88 11.35 12.05
CA ASP A 89 -7.33 11.70 10.68
C ASP A 89 -8.34 10.66 10.10
N GLU A 90 -9.46 11.07 9.50
CA GLU A 90 -10.43 10.19 8.77
C GLU A 90 -9.80 9.29 7.66
N ASN A 91 -8.50 9.43 7.41
CA ASN A 91 -7.66 8.67 6.50
C ASN A 91 -6.85 7.52 7.17
N HIS A 92 -7.07 7.23 8.45
CA HIS A 92 -6.26 6.37 9.34
C HIS A 92 -5.73 5.04 8.81
N MET A 93 -6.55 4.29 8.08
CA MET A 93 -6.26 2.88 7.84
C MET A 93 -5.64 2.63 6.46
N LYS A 94 -5.28 3.69 5.74
CA LYS A 94 -5.12 3.64 4.29
C LYS A 94 -3.68 3.45 3.88
N CYS A 95 -3.20 2.21 3.98
CA CYS A 95 -2.16 1.75 3.07
C CYS A 95 -2.79 1.52 1.69
N ILE A 96 -3.04 2.61 0.93
CA ILE A 96 -3.71 2.49 -0.37
C ILE A 96 -2.71 2.05 -1.43
N GLU A 97 -2.83 0.81 -1.86
CA GLU A 97 -2.22 0.34 -3.09
C GLU A 97 -3.28 0.19 -4.17
N LYS A 98 -2.99 0.71 -5.37
CA LYS A 98 -3.90 0.62 -6.52
C LYS A 98 -3.32 -0.36 -7.52
N VAL A 99 -3.95 -1.51 -7.67
CA VAL A 99 -3.57 -2.53 -8.63
C VAL A 99 -4.51 -2.44 -9.83
N THR A 100 -3.96 -2.56 -11.03
CA THR A 100 -4.77 -2.62 -12.26
C THR A 100 -4.81 -4.06 -12.74
N VAL A 101 -6.01 -4.60 -12.89
CA VAL A 101 -6.29 -5.99 -13.27
C VAL A 101 -7.11 -6.01 -14.54
N GLY A 102 -7.16 -7.15 -15.23
CA GLY A 102 -7.93 -7.28 -16.46
C GLY A 102 -7.09 -7.16 -17.74
N PRO A 103 -7.69 -7.52 -18.88
CA PRO A 103 -7.04 -7.43 -20.18
C PRO A 103 -6.82 -5.98 -20.59
N GLU A 104 -5.99 -5.75 -21.61
CA GLU A 104 -5.63 -4.39 -22.02
C GLU A 104 -6.84 -3.51 -22.41
N HIS A 105 -7.89 -4.13 -22.96
CA HIS A 105 -9.11 -3.47 -23.42
C HIS A 105 -10.14 -3.22 -22.31
N ASP A 106 -10.02 -3.89 -21.16
CA ASP A 106 -10.92 -3.72 -20.02
C ASP A 106 -10.13 -3.82 -18.70
N ARG A 107 -9.54 -2.69 -18.30
CA ARG A 107 -8.70 -2.59 -17.11
C ARG A 107 -9.52 -2.13 -15.93
N GLU A 108 -9.72 -3.02 -14.98
CA GLU A 108 -10.33 -2.73 -13.68
C GLU A 108 -9.26 -2.30 -12.67
N LYS A 109 -9.66 -1.53 -11.66
CA LYS A 109 -8.74 -1.07 -10.61
C LYS A 109 -9.18 -1.63 -9.26
N VAL A 110 -8.34 -2.45 -8.67
CA VAL A 110 -8.48 -2.92 -7.29
C VAL A 110 -7.83 -1.92 -6.37
N LEU A 111 -8.58 -1.48 -5.35
CA LEU A 111 -8.05 -0.71 -4.25
C LEU A 111 -7.75 -1.68 -3.10
N LEU A 112 -6.47 -1.83 -2.78
CA LEU A 112 -6.03 -2.50 -1.56
C LEU A 112 -5.92 -1.41 -0.50
N ASP A 113 -6.98 -1.19 0.27
CA ASP A 113 -7.09 -0.13 1.27
C ASP A 113 -6.97 -0.64 2.71
N THR A 114 -6.83 -1.95 2.89
CA THR A 114 -6.67 -2.61 4.19
C THR A 114 -5.46 -3.54 4.19
N TRP A 115 -4.87 -3.78 5.37
CA TRP A 115 -3.83 -4.79 5.56
C TRP A 115 -4.33 -6.19 5.24
N CYS A 116 -5.61 -6.49 5.49
CA CYS A 116 -6.26 -7.74 5.08
C CYS A 116 -6.16 -7.95 3.56
N LEU A 117 -6.67 -7.01 2.76
CA LEU A 117 -6.64 -7.12 1.30
C LEU A 117 -5.20 -7.14 0.77
N LYS A 118 -4.30 -6.32 1.32
CA LYS A 118 -2.88 -6.31 0.94
C LYS A 118 -2.21 -7.66 1.19
N THR A 119 -2.52 -8.29 2.34
CA THR A 119 -1.98 -9.60 2.72
C THR A 119 -2.53 -10.71 1.83
N GLN A 120 -3.85 -10.72 1.58
CA GLN A 120 -4.49 -11.66 0.68
C GLN A 120 -3.95 -11.54 -0.75
N TYR A 121 -3.83 -10.31 -1.26
CA TYR A 121 -3.27 -10.05 -2.58
C TYR A 121 -1.83 -10.58 -2.70
N LYS A 122 -0.97 -10.31 -1.72
CA LYS A 122 0.40 -10.85 -1.70
C LYS A 122 0.46 -12.37 -1.65
N ALA A 123 -0.40 -13.00 -0.83
CA ALA A 123 -0.47 -14.45 -0.78
C ALA A 123 -0.82 -15.02 -2.17
N LEU A 124 -1.77 -14.40 -2.86
CA LEU A 124 -2.11 -14.76 -4.24
C LEU A 124 -0.98 -14.48 -5.23
N CYS A 125 -0.23 -13.38 -5.09
CA CYS A 125 0.97 -13.13 -5.91
C CYS A 125 1.98 -14.27 -5.79
N ASN A 126 2.22 -14.76 -4.57
CA ASN A 126 3.20 -15.80 -4.31
C ASN A 126 2.75 -17.17 -4.83
N VAL A 127 1.44 -17.46 -4.78
CA VAL A 127 0.89 -18.76 -5.20
C VAL A 127 0.61 -18.82 -6.70
N LEU A 128 0.03 -17.75 -7.27
CA LEU A 128 -0.45 -17.73 -8.65
C LEU A 128 0.60 -17.19 -9.65
N GLY A 129 1.56 -16.39 -9.18
CA GLY A 129 2.63 -15.83 -10.01
C GLY A 129 2.09 -15.13 -11.27
N GLU A 130 2.55 -15.56 -12.43
CA GLU A 130 2.14 -15.01 -13.74
C GLU A 130 0.64 -15.20 -14.04
N GLY A 131 -0.01 -16.21 -13.43
CA GLY A 131 -1.45 -16.47 -13.58
C GLY A 131 -2.34 -15.51 -12.80
N LEU A 132 -1.78 -14.68 -11.91
CA LEU A 132 -2.53 -13.79 -11.02
C LEU A 132 -3.55 -12.92 -11.78
N ASN A 133 -3.15 -12.31 -12.90
CA ASN A 133 -4.05 -11.46 -13.69
C ASN A 133 -5.23 -12.24 -14.26
N THR A 134 -4.99 -13.43 -14.80
CA THR A 134 -6.04 -14.33 -15.31
C THR A 134 -7.04 -14.68 -14.22
N HIS A 135 -6.56 -15.01 -13.01
CA HIS A 135 -7.42 -15.32 -11.88
C HIS A 135 -8.21 -14.11 -11.38
N LEU A 136 -7.59 -12.94 -11.25
CA LEU A 136 -8.30 -11.70 -10.89
C LEU A 136 -9.33 -11.28 -11.96
N THR A 137 -9.12 -11.68 -13.21
CA THR A 137 -10.04 -11.35 -14.31
C THR A 137 -11.22 -12.32 -14.37
N TYR A 138 -10.99 -13.63 -14.29
CA TYR A 138 -12.02 -14.62 -14.65
C TYR A 138 -12.47 -15.52 -13.50
N ASN A 139 -11.70 -15.63 -12.41
CA ASN A 139 -12.06 -16.49 -11.30
C ASN A 139 -13.03 -15.77 -10.36
N VAL A 140 -14.27 -16.23 -10.31
CA VAL A 140 -15.34 -15.64 -9.49
C VAL A 140 -14.94 -15.57 -8.02
N GLY A 141 -14.39 -16.64 -7.43
CA GLY A 141 -14.00 -16.64 -6.03
C GLY A 141 -12.89 -15.64 -5.71
N VAL A 142 -11.90 -15.49 -6.60
CA VAL A 142 -10.85 -14.46 -6.44
C VAL A 142 -11.43 -13.06 -6.61
N ARG A 143 -12.36 -12.86 -7.55
CA ARG A 143 -13.04 -11.58 -7.76
C ARG A 143 -13.91 -11.18 -6.58
N ASP A 144 -14.58 -12.13 -5.94
CA ASP A 144 -15.41 -11.90 -4.76
C ASP A 144 -14.57 -11.38 -3.58
N VAL A 145 -13.37 -11.96 -3.36
CA VAL A 145 -12.42 -11.49 -2.33
C VAL A 145 -12.06 -10.02 -2.50
N PHE A 146 -11.91 -9.53 -3.74
CA PHE A 146 -11.58 -8.13 -4.04
C PHE A 146 -12.79 -7.28 -4.44
N SER A 147 -14.01 -7.81 -4.33
CA SER A 147 -15.25 -7.12 -4.71
C SER A 147 -15.23 -6.55 -6.15
N LEU A 148 -14.61 -7.28 -7.08
CA LEU A 148 -14.50 -6.92 -8.49
C LEU A 148 -15.80 -7.15 -9.28
N GLY A 149 -16.80 -7.81 -8.67
CA GLY A 149 -18.05 -8.16 -9.35
C GLY A 149 -17.88 -9.33 -10.34
N PRO A 150 -18.89 -9.59 -11.18
CA PRO A 150 -18.85 -10.73 -12.10
C PRO A 150 -17.70 -10.59 -13.11
N PRO A 151 -17.12 -11.71 -13.57
CA PRO A 151 -16.08 -11.68 -14.59
C PRO A 151 -16.62 -11.08 -15.90
N PRO A 152 -15.77 -10.38 -16.67
CA PRO A 152 -16.16 -9.86 -17.97
C PRO A 152 -16.56 -11.00 -18.90
N ASP A 153 -17.61 -10.79 -19.71
CA ASP A 153 -18.12 -11.80 -20.63
C ASP A 153 -17.06 -12.05 -21.73
N PRO A 154 -16.59 -13.30 -21.91
CA PRO A 154 -15.60 -13.65 -22.94
C PRO A 154 -16.04 -13.30 -24.37
N GLN A 155 -17.36 -13.16 -24.61
CA GLN A 155 -17.93 -12.87 -25.93
C GLN A 155 -18.27 -11.39 -26.12
N ASP A 156 -18.03 -10.54 -25.12
CA ASP A 156 -18.31 -9.12 -25.23
C ASP A 156 -17.24 -8.40 -26.07
N HIS A 157 -17.46 -8.40 -27.38
CA HIS A 157 -16.61 -7.71 -28.36
C HIS A 157 -16.85 -6.18 -28.40
N THR A 158 -17.69 -5.63 -27.52
CA THR A 158 -17.96 -4.18 -27.48
C THR A 158 -16.69 -3.37 -27.15
N HIS A 159 -15.72 -3.99 -26.49
CA HIS A 159 -14.40 -3.44 -26.18
C HIS A 159 -13.32 -3.91 -27.19
N SER A 160 -13.56 -3.68 -28.49
CA SER A 160 -12.52 -3.85 -29.51
C SER A 160 -11.24 -3.05 -29.17
N PRO A 161 -10.03 -3.56 -29.51
CA PRO A 161 -8.73 -2.98 -29.10
C PRO A 161 -8.44 -1.61 -29.74
N ALA A 162 -9.29 -1.17 -30.66
CA ALA A 162 -9.27 0.17 -31.17
C ALA A 162 -10.06 1.09 -30.21
N LEU A 163 -9.40 1.60 -29.16
CA LEU A 163 -9.81 2.87 -28.58
C LEU A 163 -10.02 3.84 -29.74
N SER A 164 -11.29 4.16 -30.05
CA SER A 164 -11.66 5.09 -31.11
C SER A 164 -10.74 6.31 -31.01
N ARG A 165 -10.25 6.85 -32.14
CA ARG A 165 -9.40 8.06 -32.15
C ARG A 165 -9.97 9.17 -31.26
N SER A 166 -11.30 9.21 -31.12
CA SER A 166 -12.04 10.07 -30.19
C SER A 166 -11.70 9.79 -28.72
N GLN A 167 -11.74 8.54 -28.27
CA GLN A 167 -11.42 8.14 -26.89
C GLN A 167 -9.96 8.45 -26.51
N LYS A 168 -9.01 8.20 -27.43
CA LYS A 168 -7.60 8.57 -27.22
C LYS A 168 -7.43 10.09 -27.03
N LYS A 169 -8.16 10.89 -27.82
CA LYS A 169 -8.15 12.36 -27.71
C LYS A 169 -8.74 12.81 -26.37
N ILE A 170 -9.84 12.19 -25.91
CA ILE A 170 -10.47 12.47 -24.61
C ILE A 170 -9.51 12.15 -23.46
N ASN A 171 -8.87 10.98 -23.47
CA ASN A 171 -7.90 10.59 -22.43
C ASN A 171 -6.72 11.56 -22.40
N LYS A 172 -6.17 11.92 -23.56
CA LYS A 172 -5.08 12.91 -23.66
C LYS A 172 -5.49 14.28 -23.10
N LEU A 173 -6.74 14.70 -23.33
CA LEU A 173 -7.25 15.95 -22.76
C LEU A 173 -7.37 15.86 -21.23
N LYS A 174 -7.94 14.77 -20.70
CA LYS A 174 -8.00 14.51 -19.25
C LYS A 174 -6.60 14.54 -18.62
N GLU A 175 -5.64 13.81 -19.18
CA GLU A 175 -4.26 13.80 -18.71
C GLU A 175 -3.60 15.18 -18.79
N SER A 176 -3.85 15.94 -19.86
CA SER A 176 -3.35 17.32 -20.02
C SER A 176 -3.89 18.24 -18.93
N THR A 177 -5.18 18.16 -18.60
CA THR A 177 -5.77 18.96 -17.51
C THR A 177 -5.15 18.60 -16.15
N VAL A 178 -5.00 17.31 -15.85
CA VAL A 178 -4.36 16.83 -14.61
C VAL A 178 -2.89 17.25 -14.57
N SER A 179 -2.17 17.20 -15.69
CA SER A 179 -0.79 17.65 -15.79
C SER A 179 -0.65 19.14 -15.52
N LYS A 180 -1.51 19.97 -16.12
CA LYS A 180 -1.56 21.42 -15.88
C LYS A 180 -1.87 21.74 -14.41
N ALA A 181 -2.84 21.05 -13.80
CA ALA A 181 -3.15 21.22 -12.39
C ALA A 181 -1.95 20.88 -11.50
N ARG A 182 -1.32 19.72 -11.71
CA ARG A 182 -0.08 19.32 -10.99
C ARG A 182 1.04 20.34 -11.16
N HIS A 183 1.23 20.84 -12.38
CA HIS A 183 2.27 21.84 -12.66
C HIS A 183 2.02 23.15 -11.91
N ARG A 184 0.78 23.64 -11.87
CA ARG A 184 0.40 24.83 -11.10
C ARG A 184 0.67 24.67 -9.60
N THR A 185 0.25 23.55 -9.01
CA THR A 185 0.48 23.27 -7.58
C THR A 185 1.98 23.15 -7.27
N ARG A 186 2.74 22.41 -8.09
CA ARG A 186 4.19 22.29 -7.91
C ARG A 186 4.93 23.61 -8.07
N LYS A 187 4.51 24.47 -9.00
CA LYS A 187 5.14 25.79 -9.21
C LYS A 187 5.04 26.64 -7.94
N LYS A 188 3.91 26.62 -7.24
CA LYS A 188 3.76 27.32 -5.94
C LYS A 188 4.77 26.84 -4.89
N ASN A 189 5.03 25.54 -4.82
CA ASN A 189 5.88 24.94 -3.80
C ASN A 189 7.38 24.91 -4.18
N ARG A 190 7.73 25.24 -5.44
CA ARG A 190 9.11 25.16 -5.94
C ARG A 190 9.99 26.28 -5.38
N ASP A 191 9.39 27.43 -5.10
CA ASP A 191 10.10 28.62 -4.65
C ASP A 191 10.37 28.63 -3.14
N ASN A 192 9.82 27.67 -2.38
CA ASN A 192 10.03 27.52 -0.93
C ASN A 192 11.51 27.36 -0.54
N LYS A 193 12.36 26.84 -1.44
CA LYS A 193 13.80 26.68 -1.20
C LYS A 193 14.63 27.93 -1.58
N ALA A 194 14.05 28.84 -2.36
CA ALA A 194 14.69 30.09 -2.77
C ALA A 194 14.48 31.18 -1.72
N THR A 195 13.33 31.20 -1.04
CA THR A 195 13.00 32.16 0.02
C THR A 195 13.77 31.91 1.32
N ASP A 196 14.15 30.66 1.60
CA ASP A 196 14.85 30.23 2.81
C ASP A 196 16.35 30.61 2.83
N LYS A 197 16.87 31.12 1.69
CA LYS A 197 18.27 31.53 1.53
C LYS A 197 18.50 33.04 1.69
N THR A 198 17.46 33.84 1.90
CA THR A 198 17.55 35.31 1.80
C THR A 198 17.64 36.03 3.15
N TYR A 199 17.87 35.33 4.26
CA TYR A 199 18.09 35.98 5.56
C TYR A 199 19.21 35.27 6.33
N GLN A 200 20.45 35.60 5.98
CA GLN A 200 21.64 35.51 6.84
C GLN A 200 22.80 36.20 6.10
N ASP A 201 22.77 37.54 6.11
CA ASP A 201 23.95 38.41 6.04
C ASP A 201 23.77 39.48 7.13
#